data_AF-A0A7C2KED1-F1
#
_entry.id   AF-A0A7C2KED1-F1
#
_cell.length_a   1.000
_cell.length_b   1.000
_cell.length_c   1.000
_cell.angle_alpha   90.00
_cell.angle_beta   90.00
_cell.angle_gamma   90.00
#
_symmetry.space_group_name_H-M   'P 1'
#
loop_
_entity.id
_entity.type
_entity.pdbx_description
1 polymer ?
#
loop_
_entity_poly.entity_id
_entity_poly.type
_entity_poly.pdbx_seq_one_letter_code
_entity_poly.pdbx_strand_id
1 'polypeptide(L)'
;MSSEHDHNHTLPWMFRRDEIDVLEEDFNELLRGHDARARTRAYAYEADVLDEQVKTEAATEAELAKRMGPEWIAASAAAPAAGSGAACAHEDLEPGNALRDALVRDATRDPFYERTYAWAEAVFRWAGARYEDERARSRDLFRVYVNAYLVPAKIAFGQNEEAHEDAEAYEVAAREYELAATYLNRTRESLQALCATGEAGADGEAMSREADAIAHTLDHMRKRLDSLRSQHPPLGTV
;
A
#
# COMPACT_ATOMS: atom_id res chain seq x y z
N MET A 1 34.16 10.72 27.59
CA MET A 1 34.56 9.48 26.89
C MET A 1 33.69 8.38 27.47
N SER A 2 32.74 7.76 26.79
CA SER A 2 32.06 8.01 25.53
C SER A 2 30.60 7.60 25.79
N SER A 3 29.65 8.38 25.30
CA SER A 3 28.23 8.02 25.31
C SER A 3 28.04 7.02 24.18
N GLU A 4 27.96 5.74 24.52
CA GLU A 4 27.46 4.71 23.60
C GLU A 4 25.99 5.04 23.31
N HIS A 5 25.72 5.32 22.04
CA HIS A 5 24.38 5.52 21.52
C HIS A 5 23.68 4.16 21.44
N ASP A 6 22.53 4.07 22.09
CA ASP A 6 21.52 3.03 21.87
C ASP A 6 21.06 3.10 20.40
N HIS A 7 21.62 2.27 19.53
CA HIS A 7 21.07 2.00 18.21
C HIS A 7 20.34 0.66 18.26
N ASN A 8 19.03 0.72 18.50
CA ASN A 8 18.15 -0.43 18.58
C ASN A 8 17.10 -0.31 17.46
N HIS A 9 17.51 -0.53 16.21
CA HIS A 9 16.61 -0.61 15.06
C HIS A 9 16.63 -2.06 14.55
N THR A 10 15.60 -2.82 14.89
CA THR A 10 15.35 -4.20 14.41
C THR A 10 14.27 -4.13 13.33
N LEU A 11 14.43 -4.89 12.24
CA LEU A 11 13.80 -4.62 10.95
C LEU A 11 12.52 -5.48 10.66
N PRO A 12 11.31 -4.88 10.61
CA PRO A 12 9.99 -5.57 10.54
C PRO A 12 9.58 -6.24 9.21
N TRP A 13 10.48 -6.47 8.25
CA TRP A 13 10.11 -6.70 6.82
C TRP A 13 9.89 -8.15 6.40
N MET A 14 10.39 -9.15 7.13
CA MET A 14 10.28 -10.56 6.69
C MET A 14 8.83 -11.05 6.60
N PHE A 15 7.93 -10.62 7.50
CA PHE A 15 6.53 -11.04 7.47
C PHE A 15 5.66 -10.23 6.50
N ARG A 16 6.03 -8.98 6.23
CA ARG A 16 5.28 -8.13 5.28
C ARG A 16 5.52 -8.51 3.84
N ARG A 17 6.72 -9.02 3.53
CA ARG A 17 7.05 -9.49 2.17
C ARG A 17 6.21 -10.69 1.76
N ASP A 18 6.07 -11.70 2.61
CA ASP A 18 5.23 -12.87 2.31
C ASP A 18 3.75 -12.46 2.12
N GLU A 19 3.27 -11.48 2.88
CA GLU A 19 1.92 -10.93 2.73
C GLU A 19 1.77 -10.08 1.46
N ILE A 20 2.73 -9.22 1.13
CA ILE A 20 2.74 -8.45 -0.12
C ILE A 20 2.83 -9.38 -1.32
N ASP A 21 3.63 -10.43 -1.27
CA ASP A 21 3.76 -11.42 -2.34
C ASP A 21 2.45 -12.19 -2.55
N VAL A 22 1.78 -12.60 -1.45
CA VAL A 22 0.41 -13.15 -1.52
C VAL A 22 -0.56 -12.11 -2.07
N LEU A 23 -0.40 -10.85 -1.67
CA LEU A 23 -1.29 -9.80 -2.12
C LEU A 23 -1.15 -9.60 -3.65
N GLU A 24 0.09 -9.48 -4.12
CA GLU A 24 0.40 -9.41 -5.54
C GLU A 24 -0.06 -10.65 -6.30
N GLU A 25 0.01 -11.85 -5.69
CA GLU A 25 -0.50 -13.08 -6.31
C GLU A 25 -2.02 -13.05 -6.51
N ASP A 26 -2.84 -12.69 -5.50
CA ASP A 26 -4.29 -12.63 -5.71
C ASP A 26 -4.67 -11.50 -6.68
N PHE A 27 -3.96 -10.37 -6.66
CA PHE A 27 -4.16 -9.28 -7.62
C PHE A 27 -3.84 -9.76 -9.05
N ASN A 28 -2.72 -10.47 -9.23
CA ASN A 28 -2.35 -11.06 -10.51
C ASN A 28 -3.33 -12.16 -10.94
N GLU A 29 -3.88 -12.94 -10.02
CA GLU A 29 -4.93 -13.92 -10.31
C GLU A 29 -6.23 -13.23 -10.76
N LEU A 30 -6.61 -12.12 -10.11
CA LEU A 30 -7.72 -11.27 -10.51
C LEU A 30 -7.54 -10.73 -11.94
N LEU A 31 -6.34 -10.24 -12.26
CA LEU A 31 -5.98 -9.81 -13.62
C LEU A 31 -6.00 -10.95 -14.64
N ARG A 32 -5.47 -12.14 -14.30
CA ARG A 32 -5.51 -13.33 -15.17
C ARG A 32 -6.96 -13.79 -15.42
N GLY A 33 -7.80 -13.74 -14.39
CA GLY A 33 -9.23 -14.04 -14.48
C GLY A 33 -9.98 -13.06 -15.38
N HIS A 34 -9.57 -11.79 -15.38
CA HIS A 34 -10.08 -10.74 -16.27
C HIS A 34 -9.72 -11.01 -17.74
N ASP A 35 -8.45 -11.31 -18.04
CA ASP A 35 -7.98 -11.57 -19.40
C ASP A 35 -8.65 -12.81 -20.04
N ALA A 36 -8.97 -13.82 -19.23
CA ALA A 36 -9.69 -15.01 -19.69
C ALA A 36 -11.17 -14.73 -20.07
N ARG A 37 -11.76 -13.62 -19.59
CA ARG A 37 -13.20 -13.30 -19.70
C ARG A 37 -13.51 -12.14 -20.66
N ALA A 38 -12.54 -11.73 -21.48
CA ALA A 38 -12.52 -10.56 -22.37
C ALA A 38 -13.59 -10.46 -23.49
N ARG A 39 -14.77 -11.08 -23.36
CA ARG A 39 -15.85 -11.07 -24.37
C ARG A 39 -17.19 -10.51 -23.90
N THR A 40 -17.26 -9.89 -22.72
CA THR A 40 -18.52 -9.34 -22.18
C THR A 40 -18.43 -7.84 -21.86
N ARG A 41 -19.59 -7.17 -21.73
CA ARG A 41 -19.73 -5.74 -21.39
C ARG A 41 -19.06 -5.35 -20.05
N ALA A 42 -18.78 -6.35 -19.20
CA ALA A 42 -18.01 -6.20 -17.96
C ALA A 42 -16.59 -5.68 -18.20
N TYR A 43 -15.98 -6.09 -19.31
CA TYR A 43 -14.59 -5.79 -19.66
C TYR A 43 -14.29 -4.29 -19.82
N ALA A 44 -15.24 -3.50 -20.33
CA ALA A 44 -14.98 -2.09 -20.63
C ALA A 44 -14.74 -1.27 -19.36
N TYR A 45 -15.57 -1.43 -18.33
CA TYR A 45 -15.37 -0.69 -17.09
C TYR A 45 -14.27 -1.30 -16.22
N GLU A 46 -13.99 -2.60 -16.32
CA GLU A 46 -12.85 -3.23 -15.65
C GLU A 46 -11.53 -2.65 -16.19
N ALA A 47 -11.38 -2.61 -17.51
CA ALA A 47 -10.25 -1.98 -18.18
C ALA A 47 -10.08 -0.50 -17.79
N ASP A 48 -11.19 0.27 -17.73
CA ASP A 48 -11.14 1.67 -17.30
C ASP A 48 -10.66 1.84 -15.85
N VAL A 49 -11.04 0.93 -14.95
CA VAL A 49 -10.61 0.95 -13.53
C VAL A 49 -9.14 0.57 -13.40
N LEU A 50 -8.68 -0.43 -14.15
CA LEU A 50 -7.26 -0.83 -14.15
C LEU A 50 -6.38 0.25 -14.79
N ASP A 51 -6.82 0.85 -15.89
CA ASP A 51 -6.12 1.97 -16.54
C ASP A 51 -6.09 3.20 -15.61
N GLU A 52 -7.14 3.46 -14.83
CA GLU A 52 -7.13 4.47 -13.76
C GLU A 52 -5.99 4.20 -12.75
N GLN A 53 -5.75 2.95 -12.36
CA GLN A 53 -4.67 2.59 -11.43
C GLN A 53 -3.30 2.81 -12.06
N VAL A 54 -3.07 2.27 -13.26
CA VAL A 54 -1.80 2.43 -14.00
C VAL A 54 -1.45 3.90 -14.17
N LYS A 55 -2.43 4.74 -14.55
CA LYS A 55 -2.22 6.20 -14.70
C LYS A 55 -1.90 6.88 -13.37
N THR A 56 -2.53 6.43 -12.28
CA THR A 56 -2.30 7.00 -10.95
C THR A 56 -0.88 6.70 -10.48
N GLU A 57 -0.44 5.45 -10.60
CA GLU A 57 0.91 5.04 -10.18
C GLU A 57 1.97 5.69 -11.06
N ALA A 58 1.80 5.68 -12.39
CA ALA A 58 2.73 6.33 -13.31
C ALA A 58 2.85 7.84 -13.06
N ALA A 59 1.75 8.52 -12.70
CA ALA A 59 1.79 9.94 -12.34
C ALA A 59 2.56 10.17 -11.02
N THR A 60 2.30 9.35 -10.00
CA THR A 60 3.01 9.43 -8.71
C THR A 60 4.50 9.13 -8.87
N GLU A 61 4.87 8.11 -9.64
CA GLU A 61 6.26 7.76 -9.93
C GLU A 61 6.97 8.88 -10.70
N ALA A 62 6.32 9.46 -11.71
CA ALA A 62 6.88 10.60 -12.45
C ALA A 62 7.09 11.84 -11.56
N GLU A 63 6.18 12.09 -10.61
CA GLU A 63 6.35 13.16 -9.63
C GLU A 63 7.50 12.89 -8.65
N LEU A 64 7.63 11.66 -8.18
CA LEU A 64 8.72 11.23 -7.30
C LEU A 64 10.07 11.36 -8.03
N ALA A 65 10.18 10.82 -9.23
CA ALA A 65 11.38 10.93 -10.07
C ALA A 65 11.80 12.39 -10.30
N LYS A 66 10.83 13.29 -10.50
CA LYS A 66 11.10 14.74 -10.65
C LYS A 66 11.66 15.37 -9.37
N ARG A 67 11.23 14.92 -8.19
CA ARG A 67 11.71 15.43 -6.90
C ARG A 67 13.05 14.86 -6.50
N MET A 68 13.24 13.55 -6.72
CA MET A 68 14.43 12.80 -6.34
C MET A 68 15.63 13.05 -7.27
N GLY A 69 15.35 13.46 -8.51
CA GLY A 69 16.38 13.78 -9.48
C GLY A 69 16.97 12.57 -10.21
N PRO A 70 17.86 12.80 -11.18
CA PRO A 70 18.35 11.76 -12.10
C PRO A 70 19.25 10.71 -11.45
N GLU A 71 19.88 11.01 -10.30
CA GLU A 71 20.72 10.06 -9.57
C GLU A 71 19.88 8.92 -8.96
N TRP A 72 18.70 9.24 -8.42
CA TRP A 72 17.74 8.25 -7.94
C TRP A 72 17.17 7.40 -9.08
N ILE A 73 16.86 8.00 -10.23
CA ILE A 73 16.40 7.25 -11.42
C ILE A 73 17.47 6.25 -11.87
N ALA A 74 18.74 6.67 -11.88
CA ALA A 74 19.85 5.79 -12.23
C ALA A 74 20.07 4.67 -11.20
N ALA A 75 19.93 4.96 -9.90
CA ALA A 75 20.03 3.96 -8.83
C ALA A 75 18.87 2.94 -8.89
N SER A 76 17.64 3.41 -9.10
CA SER A 76 16.45 2.57 -9.25
C SER A 76 16.51 1.69 -10.50
N ALA A 77 16.98 2.23 -11.64
CA ALA A 77 17.15 1.46 -12.87
C ALA A 77 18.34 0.48 -12.84
N ALA A 78 19.33 0.71 -11.97
CA ALA A 78 20.48 -0.16 -11.77
C ALA A 78 20.24 -1.26 -10.72
N ALA A 79 19.21 -1.10 -9.88
CA ALA A 79 18.75 -2.17 -9.01
C ALA A 79 18.19 -3.32 -9.87
N PRO A 80 18.57 -4.60 -9.61
CA PRO A 80 18.00 -5.71 -10.35
C PRO A 80 16.47 -5.69 -10.19
N ALA A 81 15.75 -5.95 -11.29
CA ALA A 81 14.28 -5.97 -11.39
C ALA A 81 13.59 -7.09 -10.57
N ALA A 82 14.14 -7.44 -9.42
CA ALA A 82 13.40 -8.08 -8.35
C ALA A 82 12.65 -6.96 -7.63
N GLY A 83 11.32 -7.00 -7.64
CA GLY A 83 10.44 -5.94 -7.14
C GLY A 83 10.97 -5.31 -5.85
N SER A 84 11.12 -3.97 -5.86
CA SER A 84 11.48 -3.04 -4.78
C SER A 84 11.94 -3.66 -3.44
N GLY A 85 12.90 -4.56 -3.51
CA GLY A 85 13.55 -5.20 -2.38
C GLY A 85 15.01 -4.85 -2.54
N ALA A 86 15.36 -3.62 -2.17
CA ALA A 86 16.75 -3.23 -2.07
C ALA A 86 17.47 -4.33 -1.28
N ALA A 87 18.45 -4.95 -1.94
CA ALA A 87 19.23 -6.04 -1.38
C ALA A 87 19.92 -5.51 -0.12
N CYS A 88 19.36 -5.81 1.06
CA CYS A 88 20.05 -5.57 2.31
C CYS A 88 21.34 -6.39 2.30
N ALA A 89 22.46 -5.69 2.44
CA ALA A 89 23.70 -6.28 2.90
C ALA A 89 23.36 -7.17 4.11
N HIS A 90 23.75 -8.44 4.04
CA HIS A 90 23.71 -9.34 5.18
C HIS A 90 24.65 -8.78 6.25
N GLU A 91 24.17 -7.87 7.11
CA GLU A 91 24.86 -7.57 8.34
C GLU A 91 24.72 -8.78 9.25
N ASP A 92 25.88 -9.32 9.62
CA ASP A 92 26.07 -10.54 10.37
C ASP A 92 25.15 -10.58 11.60
N LEU A 93 24.27 -11.59 11.64
CA LEU A 93 23.50 -11.93 12.83
C LEU A 93 24.48 -12.18 13.98
N GLU A 94 24.63 -11.20 14.87
CA GLU A 94 25.43 -11.31 16.10
C GLU A 94 25.02 -12.59 16.86
N PRO A 95 25.96 -13.53 17.11
CA PRO A 95 25.65 -14.81 17.72
C PRO A 95 25.36 -14.61 19.21
N GLY A 96 24.08 -14.40 19.55
CA GLY A 96 23.65 -14.24 20.94
C GLY A 96 22.21 -13.79 21.13
N ASN A 97 21.62 -13.09 20.16
CA ASN A 97 20.18 -12.82 20.19
C ASN A 97 19.47 -14.10 19.76
N ALA A 98 18.63 -14.65 20.65
CA ALA A 98 17.78 -15.78 20.29
C ALA A 98 16.96 -15.36 19.08
N LEU A 99 17.14 -16.04 17.93
CA LEU A 99 16.38 -15.83 16.69
C LEU A 99 14.88 -15.61 16.97
N ARG A 100 14.36 -16.29 18.00
CA ARG A 100 13.01 -16.13 18.52
C ARG A 100 12.65 -14.71 18.99
N ASP A 101 13.54 -14.00 19.69
CA ASP A 101 13.25 -12.67 20.24
C ASP A 101 13.33 -11.58 19.18
N ALA A 102 14.20 -11.76 18.17
CA ALA A 102 14.20 -10.95 16.94
C ALA A 102 12.89 -11.18 16.16
N LEU A 103 12.54 -12.45 15.91
CA LEU A 103 11.30 -12.81 15.22
C LEU A 103 10.03 -12.39 15.99
N VAL A 104 10.02 -12.36 17.32
CA VAL A 104 8.85 -11.95 18.14
C VAL A 104 8.67 -10.42 18.14
N ARG A 105 9.76 -9.63 18.13
CA ARG A 105 9.67 -8.17 17.92
C ARG A 105 9.15 -7.84 16.52
N ASP A 106 9.58 -8.61 15.52
CA ASP A 106 9.17 -8.42 14.12
C ASP A 106 7.79 -9.03 13.78
N ALA A 107 7.24 -9.89 14.65
CA ALA A 107 5.92 -10.51 14.49
C ALA A 107 4.74 -9.65 14.95
N THR A 108 4.99 -8.54 15.65
CA THR A 108 3.90 -7.66 16.10
C THR A 108 3.57 -6.69 14.99
N ARG A 109 2.52 -6.97 14.22
CA ARG A 109 2.06 -6.08 13.15
C ARG A 109 1.64 -4.74 13.75
N ASP A 110 1.89 -3.67 13.02
CA ASP A 110 1.41 -2.34 13.39
C ASP A 110 -0.13 -2.37 13.53
N PRO A 111 -0.71 -1.93 14.67
CA PRO A 111 -2.15 -2.03 14.89
C PRO A 111 -2.99 -1.30 13.84
N PHE A 112 -2.45 -0.25 13.23
CA PHE A 112 -3.12 0.47 12.14
C PHE A 112 -3.10 -0.33 10.83
N TYR A 113 -1.97 -0.95 10.48
CA TYR A 113 -1.88 -1.89 9.38
C TYR A 113 -2.84 -3.08 9.57
N GLU A 114 -2.87 -3.72 10.75
CA GLU A 114 -3.78 -4.84 11.02
C GLU A 114 -5.25 -4.45 10.82
N ARG A 115 -5.64 -3.29 11.35
CA ARG A 115 -6.98 -2.75 11.19
C ARG A 115 -7.32 -2.52 9.72
N THR A 116 -6.38 -1.97 8.95
CA THR A 116 -6.57 -1.69 7.53
C THR A 116 -6.63 -2.97 6.70
N TYR A 117 -5.80 -3.96 7.02
CA TYR A 117 -5.82 -5.28 6.40
C TYR A 117 -7.16 -5.99 6.65
N ALA A 118 -7.63 -6.02 7.90
CA ALA A 118 -8.91 -6.63 8.25
C ALA A 118 -10.09 -5.95 7.53
N TRP A 119 -10.06 -4.62 7.41
CA TRP A 119 -11.03 -3.87 6.60
C TRP A 119 -10.96 -4.27 5.13
N ALA A 120 -9.77 -4.27 4.53
CA ALA A 120 -9.57 -4.59 3.12
C ALA A 120 -10.02 -6.02 2.80
N GLU A 121 -9.68 -6.99 3.65
CA GLU A 121 -10.09 -8.39 3.51
C GLU A 121 -11.62 -8.55 3.57
N ALA A 122 -12.29 -7.82 4.45
CA ALA A 122 -13.76 -7.82 4.55
C ALA A 122 -14.41 -7.20 3.31
N VAL A 123 -13.89 -6.06 2.84
CA VAL A 123 -14.36 -5.38 1.62
C VAL A 123 -14.13 -6.25 0.39
N PHE A 124 -12.95 -6.87 0.27
CA PHE A 124 -12.58 -7.73 -0.85
C PHE A 124 -13.50 -8.94 -0.94
N ARG A 125 -13.70 -9.67 0.16
CA ARG A 125 -14.63 -10.82 0.20
C ARG A 125 -16.06 -10.43 -0.16
N TRP A 126 -16.52 -9.31 0.37
CA TRP A 126 -17.85 -8.79 0.10
C TRP A 126 -18.05 -8.37 -1.37
N ALA A 127 -17.08 -7.62 -1.92
CA ALA A 127 -17.15 -7.11 -3.28
C ALA A 127 -16.96 -8.25 -4.29
N GLY A 128 -16.01 -9.15 -4.06
CA GLY A 128 -15.74 -10.31 -4.90
C GLY A 128 -16.97 -11.22 -5.01
N ALA A 129 -17.58 -11.60 -3.88
CA ALA A 129 -18.78 -12.44 -3.89
C ALA A 129 -19.96 -11.81 -4.66
N ARG A 130 -20.13 -10.49 -4.57
CA ARG A 130 -21.15 -9.77 -5.34
C ARG A 130 -20.77 -9.64 -6.81
N TYR A 131 -19.49 -9.46 -7.11
CA TYR A 131 -19.00 -9.22 -8.47
C TYR A 131 -19.02 -10.50 -9.32
N GLU A 132 -18.86 -11.65 -8.67
CA GLU A 132 -19.05 -12.96 -9.30
C GLU A 132 -20.49 -13.21 -9.75
N ASP A 133 -21.49 -12.62 -9.09
CA ASP A 133 -22.87 -12.60 -9.58
C ASP A 133 -22.97 -11.69 -10.82
N GLU A 134 -23.10 -12.29 -11.99
CA GLU A 134 -23.19 -11.60 -13.28
C GLU A 134 -24.30 -10.52 -13.33
N ARG A 135 -25.31 -10.59 -12.46
CA ARG A 135 -26.42 -9.63 -12.39
C ARG A 135 -26.08 -8.38 -11.59
N ALA A 136 -25.09 -8.44 -10.70
CA ALA A 136 -24.68 -7.35 -9.81
C ALA A 136 -23.37 -6.67 -10.25
N ARG A 137 -22.83 -7.08 -11.40
CA ARG A 137 -21.61 -6.50 -11.97
C ARG A 137 -21.78 -5.03 -12.31
N SER A 138 -20.99 -4.19 -11.66
CA SER A 138 -20.94 -2.75 -11.90
C SER A 138 -19.51 -2.23 -11.80
N ARG A 139 -19.26 -1.06 -12.40
CA ARG A 139 -17.98 -0.36 -12.32
C ARG A 139 -17.59 -0.08 -10.87
N ASP A 140 -18.54 0.40 -10.06
CA ASP A 140 -18.27 0.76 -8.67
C ASP A 140 -17.93 -0.47 -7.83
N LEU A 141 -18.60 -1.59 -8.06
CA LEU A 141 -18.30 -2.82 -7.35
C LEU A 141 -16.89 -3.34 -7.68
N PHE A 142 -16.50 -3.31 -8.96
CA PHE A 142 -15.13 -3.66 -9.36
C PHE A 142 -14.09 -2.69 -8.79
N ARG A 143 -14.38 -1.38 -8.83
CA ARG A 143 -13.49 -0.34 -8.29
C ARG A 143 -13.29 -0.50 -6.78
N VAL A 144 -14.32 -0.87 -6.03
CA VAL A 144 -14.22 -1.24 -4.60
C VAL A 144 -13.36 -2.48 -4.43
N TYR A 145 -13.63 -3.54 -5.20
CA TYR A 145 -12.93 -4.82 -5.13
C TYR A 145 -11.42 -4.66 -5.28
N VAL A 146 -10.99 -3.88 -6.28
CA VAL A 146 -9.57 -3.71 -6.59
C VAL A 146 -8.90 -2.67 -5.68
N ASN A 147 -9.51 -1.50 -5.46
CA ASN A 147 -8.84 -0.43 -4.71
C ASN A 147 -8.72 -0.73 -3.22
N ALA A 148 -9.69 -1.40 -2.60
CA ALA A 148 -9.61 -1.74 -1.18
C ALA A 148 -8.36 -2.58 -0.86
N TYR A 149 -7.98 -3.43 -1.81
CA TYR A 149 -6.83 -4.30 -1.73
C TYR A 149 -5.48 -3.57 -1.79
N LEU A 150 -5.40 -2.50 -2.59
CA LEU A 150 -4.18 -1.72 -2.74
C LEU A 150 -3.87 -0.86 -1.51
N VAL A 151 -4.87 -0.54 -0.67
CA VAL A 151 -4.67 0.29 0.53
C VAL A 151 -3.65 -0.32 1.51
N PRO A 152 -3.83 -1.56 2.03
CA PRO A 152 -2.87 -2.15 2.94
C PRO A 152 -1.49 -2.37 2.30
N ALA A 153 -1.43 -2.71 1.01
CA ALA A 153 -0.16 -2.86 0.29
C ALA A 153 0.64 -1.55 0.32
N LYS A 154 0.03 -0.43 -0.07
CA LYS A 154 0.69 0.89 -0.06
C LYS A 154 1.05 1.37 1.36
N ILE A 155 0.24 1.04 2.38
CA ILE A 155 0.62 1.30 3.78
C ILE A 155 1.85 0.48 4.18
N ALA A 156 1.90 -0.80 3.81
CA ALA A 156 3.03 -1.66 4.13
C ALA A 156 4.32 -1.15 3.47
N PHE A 157 4.27 -0.76 2.19
CA PHE A 157 5.40 -0.13 1.50
C PHE A 157 5.83 1.16 2.19
N GLY A 158 4.89 2.09 2.47
CA GLY A 158 5.26 3.33 3.13
C GLY A 158 5.88 3.14 4.52
N GLN A 159 5.36 2.20 5.32
CA GLN A 159 5.96 1.85 6.62
C GLN A 159 7.33 1.18 6.48
N ASN A 160 7.58 0.44 5.41
CA ASN A 160 8.89 -0.14 5.12
C ASN A 160 9.91 0.95 4.78
N GLU A 161 9.52 1.91 3.93
CA GLU A 161 10.37 3.04 3.57
C GLU A 161 10.72 3.89 4.80
N GLU A 162 9.74 4.18 5.67
CA GLU A 162 10.01 4.92 6.91
C GLU A 162 11.10 4.31 7.81
N ALA A 163 11.26 2.98 7.78
CA ALA A 163 12.22 2.28 8.62
C ALA A 163 13.69 2.55 8.22
N HIS A 164 13.94 3.11 7.03
CA HIS A 164 15.28 3.51 6.59
C HIS A 164 15.72 4.84 7.21
N GLU A 165 14.78 5.61 7.76
CA GLU A 165 15.02 6.83 8.54
C GLU A 165 15.84 7.93 7.84
N ASP A 166 15.80 7.97 6.51
CA ASP A 166 16.46 8.99 5.70
C ASP A 166 15.47 9.85 4.88
N ALA A 167 15.96 10.99 4.39
CA ALA A 167 15.14 11.98 3.68
C ALA A 167 14.51 11.44 2.39
N GLU A 168 15.21 10.54 1.70
CA GLU A 168 14.75 9.93 0.45
C GLU A 168 13.65 8.93 0.75
N ALA A 169 13.88 8.05 1.72
CA ALA A 169 12.90 7.06 2.13
C ALA A 169 11.63 7.70 2.72
N TYR A 170 11.74 8.81 3.45
CA TYR A 170 10.56 9.59 3.89
C TYR A 170 9.78 10.20 2.73
N GLU A 171 10.43 10.57 1.62
CA GLU A 171 9.74 11.04 0.42
C GLU A 171 8.98 9.89 -0.25
N VAL A 172 9.61 8.72 -0.40
CA VAL A 172 8.95 7.53 -0.95
C VAL A 172 7.77 7.11 -0.07
N ALA A 173 7.98 7.03 1.25
CA ALA A 173 6.93 6.72 2.22
C ALA A 173 5.72 7.65 2.11
N ALA A 174 5.97 8.96 1.95
CA ALA A 174 4.91 9.95 1.81
C ALA A 174 4.08 9.70 0.55
N ARG A 175 4.72 9.31 -0.56
CA ARG A 175 4.02 8.98 -1.81
C ARG A 175 3.22 7.69 -1.71
N GLU A 176 3.75 6.68 -1.03
CA GLU A 176 3.01 5.45 -0.77
C GLU A 176 1.74 5.70 0.08
N TYR A 177 1.82 6.54 1.12
CA TYR A 177 0.61 6.92 1.87
C TYR A 177 -0.36 7.80 1.08
N GLU A 178 0.12 8.62 0.15
CA GLU A 178 -0.73 9.35 -0.79
C GLU A 178 -1.48 8.42 -1.73
N LEU A 179 -0.81 7.38 -2.24
CA LEU A 179 -1.45 6.33 -3.03
C LEU A 179 -2.48 5.57 -2.20
N ALA A 180 -2.13 5.16 -0.96
CA ALA A 180 -3.07 4.51 -0.04
C ALA A 180 -4.32 5.36 0.19
N ALA A 181 -4.15 6.66 0.45
CA ALA A 181 -5.25 7.60 0.64
C ALA A 181 -6.10 7.77 -0.64
N THR A 182 -5.47 7.77 -1.81
CA THR A 182 -6.16 7.83 -3.10
C THR A 182 -7.04 6.61 -3.32
N TYR A 183 -6.49 5.40 -3.14
CA TYR A 183 -7.26 4.16 -3.27
C TYR A 183 -8.39 4.07 -2.25
N LEU A 184 -8.13 4.44 -1.00
CA LEU A 184 -9.14 4.49 0.04
C LEU A 184 -10.28 5.45 -0.30
N ASN A 185 -9.97 6.64 -0.82
CA ASN A 185 -10.98 7.62 -1.22
C ASN A 185 -11.83 7.10 -2.38
N ARG A 186 -11.22 6.48 -3.39
CA ARG A 186 -11.95 5.87 -4.51
C ARG A 186 -12.87 4.73 -4.06
N THR A 187 -12.40 3.89 -3.14
CA THR A 187 -13.22 2.84 -2.52
C THR A 187 -14.41 3.46 -1.80
N ARG A 188 -14.20 4.54 -1.03
CA ARG A 188 -15.28 5.26 -0.32
C ARG A 188 -16.31 5.84 -1.29
N GLU A 189 -15.88 6.53 -2.34
CA GLU A 189 -16.77 7.11 -3.36
C GLU A 189 -17.64 6.03 -4.01
N SER A 190 -17.04 4.91 -4.40
CA SER A 190 -17.78 3.81 -5.03
C SER A 190 -18.68 3.06 -4.04
N LEU A 191 -18.28 2.88 -2.78
CA LEU A 191 -19.17 2.36 -1.73
C LEU A 191 -20.37 3.29 -1.49
N GLN A 192 -20.16 4.60 -1.45
CA GLN A 192 -21.23 5.58 -1.31
C GLN A 192 -22.21 5.54 -2.49
N ALA A 193 -21.70 5.39 -3.72
CA ALA A 193 -22.53 5.22 -4.90
C ALA A 193 -23.40 3.95 -4.79
N LEU A 194 -22.82 2.81 -4.38
CA LEU A 194 -23.55 1.55 -4.19
C LEU A 194 -24.55 1.62 -3.03
N CYS A 195 -24.26 2.38 -1.97
CA CYS A 195 -25.21 2.65 -0.89
C CYS A 195 -26.40 3.48 -1.39
N ALA A 196 -26.14 4.50 -2.22
CA ALA A 196 -27.18 5.36 -2.77
C ALA A 196 -28.16 4.61 -3.70
N THR A 197 -27.70 3.56 -4.39
CA THR A 197 -28.56 2.68 -5.21
C THR A 197 -29.19 1.53 -4.42
N GLY A 198 -28.81 1.35 -3.14
CA GLY A 198 -29.29 0.27 -2.28
C GLY A 198 -28.61 -1.08 -2.52
N GLU A 199 -27.63 -1.16 -3.42
CA GLU A 199 -26.88 -2.37 -3.74
C GLU A 199 -25.95 -2.81 -2.59
N ALA A 200 -25.48 -1.84 -1.81
CA ALA A 200 -24.53 -2.09 -0.75
C ALA A 200 -25.14 -2.50 0.59
N GLY A 201 -26.34 -2.00 0.90
CA GLY A 201 -27.01 -2.21 2.19
C GLY A 201 -26.18 -1.79 3.41
N ALA A 202 -26.46 -2.40 4.55
CA ALA A 202 -25.79 -2.07 5.83
C ALA A 202 -24.29 -2.41 5.84
N ASP A 203 -23.87 -3.41 5.06
CA ASP A 203 -22.46 -3.83 4.97
C ASP A 203 -21.60 -2.70 4.38
N GLY A 204 -22.03 -2.11 3.27
CA GLY A 204 -21.28 -1.01 2.66
C GLY A 204 -21.26 0.26 3.50
N GLU A 205 -22.32 0.53 4.28
CA GLU A 205 -22.31 1.62 5.26
C GLU A 205 -21.30 1.38 6.39
N ALA A 206 -21.19 0.14 6.88
CA ALA A 206 -20.18 -0.23 7.88
C ALA A 206 -18.76 -0.10 7.32
N MET A 207 -18.53 -0.62 6.10
CA MET A 207 -17.23 -0.53 5.41
C MET A 207 -16.84 0.92 5.12
N SER A 208 -17.79 1.77 4.75
CA SER A 208 -17.55 3.20 4.52
C SER A 208 -17.15 3.94 5.79
N ARG A 209 -17.81 3.68 6.91
CA ARG A 209 -17.46 4.27 8.21
C ARG A 209 -16.06 3.86 8.67
N GLU A 210 -15.70 2.60 8.46
CA GLU A 210 -14.37 2.12 8.79
C GLU A 210 -13.30 2.75 7.89
N ALA A 211 -13.60 2.91 6.59
CA ALA A 211 -12.74 3.62 5.66
C ALA A 211 -12.52 5.10 6.05
N ASP A 212 -13.53 5.78 6.60
CA ASP A 212 -13.39 7.14 7.13
C ASP A 212 -12.40 7.19 8.30
N ALA A 213 -12.43 6.19 9.19
CA ALA A 213 -11.52 6.11 10.32
C ALA A 213 -10.08 5.81 9.88
N ILE A 214 -9.89 4.94 8.88
CA ILE A 214 -8.58 4.67 8.27
C ILE A 214 -8.04 5.95 7.60
N ALA A 215 -8.88 6.69 6.89
CA ALA A 215 -8.50 7.94 6.23
C ALA A 215 -8.01 8.99 7.22
N HIS A 216 -8.64 9.07 8.40
CA HIS A 216 -8.21 9.97 9.46
C HIS A 216 -6.79 9.61 9.95
N THR A 217 -6.48 8.33 10.14
CA THR A 217 -5.14 7.90 10.56
C THR A 217 -4.10 8.14 9.48
N LEU A 218 -4.42 7.87 8.20
CA LEU A 218 -3.52 8.17 7.08
C LEU A 218 -3.15 9.66 7.00
N ASP A 219 -4.11 10.55 7.25
CA ASP A 219 -3.85 11.99 7.30
C ASP A 219 -2.86 12.36 8.42
N HIS A 220 -2.95 11.73 9.59
CA HIS A 220 -1.96 11.91 10.66
C HIS A 220 -0.58 11.40 10.27
N MET A 221 -0.49 10.24 9.61
CA MET A 221 0.80 9.69 9.15
C MET A 221 1.47 10.62 8.13
N ARG A 222 0.71 11.15 7.18
CA ARG A 222 1.21 12.12 6.19
C ARG A 222 1.72 13.40 6.83
N LYS A 223 0.97 13.97 7.79
CA LYS A 223 1.40 15.16 8.55
C LYS A 223 2.68 14.91 9.37
N ARG A 224 2.82 13.71 9.93
CA ARG A 224 4.05 13.31 10.62
C ARG A 224 5.22 13.26 9.65
N LEU A 225 5.06 12.67 8.47
CA LEU A 225 6.11 12.62 7.45
C LEU A 225 6.51 14.01 6.95
N ASP A 226 5.57 14.93 6.75
CA ASP A 226 5.90 16.32 6.38
C ASP A 226 6.77 17.00 7.45
N SER A 227 6.51 16.68 8.72
CA SER A 227 7.31 17.17 9.85
C SER A 227 8.71 16.56 9.88
N LEU A 228 8.85 15.27 9.57
CA LEU A 228 10.14 14.57 9.49
C LEU A 228 10.98 15.05 8.30
N ARG A 229 10.37 15.21 7.13
CA ARG A 229 11.03 15.77 5.94
C ARG A 229 11.57 17.17 6.16
N SER A 230 10.89 17.97 6.98
CA SER A 230 11.36 19.31 7.37
C SER A 230 12.58 19.26 8.31
N GLN A 231 12.76 18.16 9.05
CA GLN A 231 13.91 17.93 9.95
C GLN A 231 15.09 17.29 9.22
N HIS A 232 14.83 16.57 8.13
CA HIS A 232 15.83 15.89 7.29
C HIS A 232 15.75 16.42 5.84
N PRO A 233 16.26 17.63 5.55
CA PRO A 233 16.24 18.16 4.19
C PRO A 233 17.11 17.30 3.26
N PRO A 234 16.70 17.09 1.98
CA PRO A 234 17.48 16.32 1.03
C PRO A 234 18.87 16.93 0.81
N LEU A 235 19.87 16.07 0.62
CA LEU A 235 21.25 16.46 0.35
C LEU A 235 21.31 17.20 -0.99
N GLY A 236 21.32 18.53 -0.96
CA GLY A 236 21.38 19.36 -2.18
C GLY A 236 20.80 20.77 -2.07
N THR A 237 20.10 21.10 -0.98
CA THR A 237 19.67 22.48 -0.70
C THR A 237 20.66 23.22 0.20
N VAL A 238 21.82 23.59 -0.36
CA VAL A 238 22.66 24.72 0.12
C VAL A 238 23.07 25.58 -1.07
#